data_AF-A0A7Z7HWP1-F1
#
_entry.id   AF-A0A7Z7HWP1-F1
#
_cell.length_a   1.000
_cell.length_b   1.000
_cell.length_c   1.000
_cell.angle_alpha   90.00
_cell.angle_beta   90.00
_cell.angle_gamma   90.00
#
_symmetry.space_group_name_H-M   'P 1'
#
loop_
_entity.id
_entity.type
_entity.pdbx_description
1 polymer ?
#
loop_
_entity_poly.entity_id
_entity_poly.type
_entity_poly.pdbx_seq_one_letter_code
_entity_poly.pdbx_strand_id
1 'polypeptide(L)'
;MAWVKRLLALCAILVLGLAGWLWLTMLSPWFYERPDDLADVEQRTHYVFVYGTLRYAPVRWVVMGDSGHPEEATLEGYQRNGLDLSPKPDSHVHGLRLRVTADQLARLDRYERLGIRYERKEKQLADGKRAWVYQRLSNAQSLFSPLPAARIALVP
;
A
#
# COMPACT_ATOMS: atom_id res chain seq x y z
N MET A 1 45.76 -0.08 3.71
CA MET A 1 44.78 -1.06 4.25
C MET A 1 43.82 -0.47 5.29
N ALA A 2 44.28 0.23 6.34
CA ALA A 2 43.38 0.78 7.38
C ALA A 2 42.36 1.82 6.85
N TRP A 3 42.75 2.67 5.90
CA TRP A 3 41.86 3.66 5.28
C TRP A 3 40.74 3.03 4.45
N VAL A 4 41.05 1.94 3.72
CA VAL A 4 40.03 1.18 2.97
C VAL A 4 39.03 0.54 3.93
N LYS A 5 39.51 -0.05 5.04
CA LYS A 5 38.63 -0.62 6.09
C LYS A 5 37.73 0.45 6.72
N ARG A 6 38.26 1.65 6.99
CA ARG A 6 37.49 2.79 7.52
C ARG A 6 36.45 3.31 6.53
N LEU A 7 36.81 3.41 5.24
CA LEU A 7 35.89 3.82 4.20
C LEU A 7 34.75 2.80 4.03
N LEU A 8 35.06 1.50 3.99
CA LEU A 8 34.06 0.44 3.93
C LEU A 8 33.13 0.45 5.16
N ALA A 9 33.67 0.66 6.36
CA ALA A 9 32.88 0.78 7.58
C ALA A 9 31.94 2.00 7.52
N LEU A 10 32.43 3.15 7.05
CA LEU A 10 31.62 4.36 6.90
C LEU A 10 30.50 4.18 5.87
N CYS A 11 30.79 3.55 4.72
CA CYS A 11 29.77 3.17 3.74
C CYS A 11 28.72 2.22 4.35
N ALA A 12 29.14 1.22 5.12
CA ALA A 12 28.22 0.30 5.78
C ALA A 12 27.31 1.03 6.79
N ILE A 13 27.87 1.94 7.61
CA ILE A 13 27.09 2.75 8.55
C ILE A 13 26.07 3.62 7.81
N LEU A 14 26.46 4.26 6.71
CA LEU A 14 25.54 5.09 5.91
C LEU A 14 24.42 4.25 5.30
N VAL A 15 24.73 3.07 4.76
CA VAL A 15 23.73 2.16 4.20
C VAL A 15 22.76 1.66 5.28
N LEU A 16 23.28 1.25 6.44
CA LEU A 16 22.45 0.82 7.56
C LEU A 16 21.59 1.96 8.12
N GLY A 17 22.14 3.17 8.21
CA GLY A 17 21.41 4.37 8.63
C GLY A 17 20.28 4.70 7.66
N LEU A 18 20.53 4.67 6.35
CA LEU A 18 19.51 4.90 5.33
C LEU A 18 18.43 3.81 5.33
N ALA A 19 18.83 2.54 5.46
CA ALA A 19 17.89 1.42 5.54
C ALA A 19 17.02 1.51 6.80
N GLY A 20 17.61 1.84 7.94
CA GLY A 20 16.89 2.06 9.20
C GLY A 20 15.92 3.23 9.11
N TRP A 21 16.32 4.35 8.50
CA TRP A 21 15.46 5.51 8.29
C TRP A 21 14.29 5.21 7.33
N LEU A 22 14.53 4.50 6.22
CA LEU A 22 13.47 4.07 5.30
C LEU A 22 12.48 3.12 5.98
N TRP A 23 12.99 2.14 6.75
CA TRP A 23 12.14 1.26 7.55
C TRP A 23 11.29 2.06 8.55
N LEU A 24 11.92 2.98 9.28
CA LEU A 24 11.26 3.79 10.28
C LEU A 24 10.15 4.67 9.69
N THR A 25 10.37 5.26 8.51
CA THR A 25 9.43 6.21 7.91
C THR A 25 8.35 5.55 7.05
N MET A 26 8.60 4.38 6.47
CA MET A 26 7.68 3.74 5.50
C MET A 26 7.01 2.46 6.02
N LEU A 27 7.65 1.70 6.91
CA LEU A 27 7.17 0.38 7.36
C LEU A 27 6.89 0.30 8.85
N SER A 28 7.45 1.23 9.64
CA SER A 28 7.29 1.24 11.08
C SER A 28 5.82 1.34 11.49
N PRO A 29 5.39 0.55 12.49
CA PRO A 29 4.06 0.66 13.06
C PRO A 29 3.85 1.97 13.86
N TRP A 30 4.90 2.74 14.14
CA TRP A 30 4.81 3.93 15.02
C TRP A 30 4.40 5.22 14.33
N PHE A 31 4.56 5.34 13.00
CA PHE A 31 4.34 6.60 12.28
C PHE A 31 3.09 6.59 11.38
N TYR A 32 2.31 5.52 11.43
CA TYR A 32 1.04 5.41 10.75
C TYR A 32 -0.02 4.89 11.71
N GLU A 33 -0.98 5.75 12.04
CA GLU A 33 -2.23 5.38 12.68
C GLU A 33 -3.26 5.12 11.57
N ARG A 34 -3.81 3.91 11.55
CA ARG A 34 -4.90 3.56 10.65
C ARG A 34 -6.13 4.36 11.10
N PRO A 35 -6.77 5.13 10.22
CA PRO A 35 -8.03 5.81 10.56
C PRO A 35 -9.08 4.83 11.11
N ASP A 36 -9.73 5.21 12.22
CA ASP A 36 -10.71 4.37 12.95
C ASP A 36 -12.00 4.11 12.14
N ASP A 37 -12.23 4.87 11.07
CA ASP A 37 -13.39 4.74 10.18
C ASP A 37 -13.23 3.61 9.14
N LEU A 38 -12.04 3.01 9.04
CA LEU A 38 -11.78 1.90 8.12
C LEU A 38 -12.18 0.56 8.73
N ALA A 39 -13.03 -0.19 8.02
CA ALA A 39 -13.42 -1.54 8.41
C ALA A 39 -12.20 -2.43 8.70
N ASP A 40 -12.33 -3.28 9.72
CA ASP A 40 -11.29 -4.24 10.12
C ASP A 40 -10.95 -5.20 8.98
N VAL A 41 -9.69 -5.64 8.98
CA VAL A 41 -9.23 -6.66 8.05
C VAL A 41 -9.71 -8.03 8.52
N GLU A 42 -10.63 -8.64 7.76
CA GLU A 42 -11.09 -10.00 8.04
C GLU A 42 -9.91 -10.98 8.09
N GLN A 43 -9.93 -11.92 9.04
CA GLN A 43 -8.89 -12.95 9.22
C GLN A 43 -9.02 -14.08 8.19
N ARG A 44 -8.85 -13.73 6.91
CA ARG A 44 -8.91 -14.65 5.76
C ARG A 44 -7.77 -14.37 4.78
N THR A 45 -7.65 -15.25 3.78
CA THR A 45 -6.81 -14.95 2.61
C THR A 45 -7.48 -13.88 1.76
N HIS A 46 -6.70 -12.85 1.41
CA HIS A 46 -7.14 -11.76 0.54
C HIS A 46 -6.33 -11.77 -0.75
N TYR A 47 -6.91 -11.17 -1.79
CA TYR A 47 -6.25 -10.97 -3.07
C TYR A 47 -6.07 -9.48 -3.32
N VAL A 48 -4.86 -9.07 -3.69
CA VAL A 48 -4.53 -7.67 -3.96
C VAL A 48 -3.96 -7.56 -5.37
N PHE A 49 -4.51 -6.69 -6.18
CA PHE A 49 -3.97 -6.38 -7.50
C PHE A 49 -3.00 -5.20 -7.41
N VAL A 50 -1.77 -5.41 -7.86
CA VAL A 50 -0.69 -4.43 -7.83
C VAL A 50 -0.19 -4.11 -9.23
N TYR A 51 -0.03 -2.82 -9.51
CA TYR A 51 0.38 -2.32 -10.84
C TYR A 51 1.62 -1.40 -10.79
N GLY A 52 2.14 -1.13 -9.58
CA GLY A 52 3.27 -0.23 -9.31
C GLY A 52 4.51 -0.95 -8.76
N THR A 53 5.15 -0.35 -7.75
CA THR A 53 6.41 -0.82 -7.14
C THR A 53 6.30 -2.21 -6.50
N LEU A 54 5.12 -2.58 -5.99
CA LEU A 54 4.85 -3.91 -5.43
C LEU A 54 4.94 -5.04 -6.47
N ARG A 55 5.13 -4.73 -7.76
CA ARG A 55 5.49 -5.73 -8.79
C ARG A 55 6.90 -6.29 -8.61
N TYR A 56 7.79 -5.58 -7.92
CA TYR A 56 9.16 -6.03 -7.69
C TYR A 56 9.25 -6.90 -6.43
N ALA A 57 9.82 -8.11 -6.57
CA ALA A 57 9.95 -9.07 -5.47
C ALA A 57 10.67 -8.53 -4.22
N PRO A 58 11.76 -7.74 -4.34
CA PRO A 58 12.41 -7.15 -3.17
C PRO A 58 11.51 -6.21 -2.38
N VAL A 59 10.69 -5.41 -3.08
CA VAL A 59 9.74 -4.49 -2.43
C VAL A 59 8.68 -5.29 -1.66
N ARG A 60 8.14 -6.36 -2.28
CA ARG A 60 7.20 -7.26 -1.61
C ARG A 60 7.78 -7.90 -0.36
N TRP A 61 9.02 -8.39 -0.44
CA TRP A 61 9.69 -8.99 0.69
C TRP A 61 9.90 -7.99 1.83
N VAL A 62 10.32 -6.76 1.53
CA VAL A 62 10.47 -5.71 2.54
C VAL A 62 9.12 -5.37 3.20
N VAL A 63 8.07 -5.18 2.41
CA VAL A 63 6.75 -4.73 2.91
C VAL A 63 5.97 -5.83 3.61
N MET A 64 5.87 -7.01 3.00
CA MET A 64 5.03 -8.12 3.47
C MET A 64 5.81 -9.16 4.28
N GLY A 65 7.15 -9.11 4.29
CA GLY A 65 8.01 -10.15 4.85
C GLY A 65 8.16 -11.39 3.95
N ASP A 66 7.49 -11.40 2.80
CA ASP A 66 7.47 -12.49 1.83
C ASP A 66 7.34 -11.92 0.41
N SER A 67 7.97 -12.55 -0.57
CA SER A 67 7.79 -12.21 -1.98
C SER A 67 6.50 -12.82 -2.56
N GLY A 68 5.92 -13.81 -1.87
CA GLY A 68 4.67 -14.45 -2.22
C GLY A 68 4.70 -15.18 -3.57
N HIS A 69 3.51 -15.58 -4.02
CA HIS A 69 3.31 -16.20 -5.34
C HIS A 69 2.46 -15.26 -6.20
N PRO A 70 3.09 -14.27 -6.87
CA PRO A 70 2.35 -13.36 -7.74
C PRO A 70 1.85 -14.09 -8.97
N GLU A 71 0.59 -13.88 -9.32
CA GLU A 71 0.01 -14.31 -10.59
C GLU A 71 -0.11 -13.11 -11.52
N GLU A 72 0.15 -13.29 -12.81
CA GLU A 72 -0.16 -12.24 -13.78
C GLU A 72 -1.66 -11.97 -13.83
N ALA A 73 -2.03 -10.70 -13.85
CA ALA A 73 -3.42 -10.28 -13.88
C ALA A 73 -3.58 -9.00 -14.69
N THR A 74 -4.78 -8.84 -15.22
CA THR A 74 -5.16 -7.65 -16.00
C THR A 74 -6.43 -7.06 -15.41
N LEU A 75 -6.44 -5.73 -15.27
CA LEU A 75 -7.61 -4.95 -14.87
C LEU A 75 -8.15 -4.19 -16.08
N GLU A 76 -9.39 -4.44 -16.46
CA GLU A 76 -10.05 -3.83 -17.63
C GLU A 76 -10.88 -2.60 -17.26
N GLY A 77 -11.04 -1.68 -18.22
CA GLY A 77 -11.79 -0.44 -18.04
C GLY A 77 -11.04 0.65 -17.28
N TYR A 78 -9.72 0.49 -17.10
CA TYR A 78 -8.87 1.46 -16.42
C TYR A 78 -7.61 1.72 -17.23
N GLN A 79 -7.08 2.94 -17.07
CA GLN A 79 -5.76 3.32 -17.54
C GLN A 79 -4.89 3.73 -16.35
N ARG A 80 -3.61 3.34 -16.39
CA ARG A 80 -2.61 3.79 -15.44
C ARG A 80 -2.12 5.19 -15.81
N ASN A 81 -2.28 6.13 -14.88
CA ASN A 81 -1.77 7.50 -14.98
C ASN A 81 -0.73 7.74 -13.88
N GLY A 82 0.52 7.37 -14.16
CA GLY A 82 1.62 7.45 -13.18
C GLY A 82 1.46 6.45 -12.03
N LEU A 83 1.15 6.97 -10.84
CA LEU A 83 0.90 6.18 -9.61
C LEU A 83 -0.60 6.03 -9.29
N ASP A 84 -1.48 6.43 -10.19
CA ASP A 84 -2.93 6.38 -10.02
C ASP A 84 -3.62 5.61 -11.15
N LEU A 85 -4.88 5.24 -10.93
CA LEU A 85 -5.78 4.58 -11.88
C LEU A 85 -6.97 5.49 -12.19
N SER A 86 -7.16 5.77 -13.47
CA SER A 86 -8.33 6.51 -13.95
C SER A 86 -9.23 5.59 -14.78
N PRO A 87 -10.56 5.68 -14.64
CA PRO A 87 -11.48 4.95 -15.50
C PRO A 87 -11.25 5.33 -16.96
N LYS A 88 -11.13 4.32 -17.83
CA LYS A 88 -11.08 4.50 -19.27
C LYS A 88 -11.65 3.26 -19.94
N PRO A 89 -12.85 3.35 -20.53
CA PRO A 89 -13.41 2.27 -21.33
C PRO A 89 -12.40 1.80 -22.39
N ASP A 90 -12.38 0.50 -22.66
CA ASP A 90 -11.51 -0.15 -23.65
C ASP A 90 -9.99 -0.10 -23.35
N SER A 91 -9.60 0.35 -22.15
CA SER A 91 -8.22 0.29 -21.68
C SER A 91 -8.02 -0.82 -20.66
N HIS A 92 -6.78 -1.31 -20.54
CA HIS A 92 -6.41 -2.33 -19.59
C HIS A 92 -5.08 -2.00 -18.91
N VAL A 93 -4.93 -2.47 -17.68
CA VAL A 93 -3.70 -2.34 -16.89
C VAL A 93 -3.17 -3.72 -16.55
N HIS A 94 -1.96 -4.01 -16.99
CA HIS A 94 -1.23 -5.21 -16.60
C HIS A 94 -0.57 -5.04 -15.23
N GLY A 95 -0.79 -6.03 -14.37
CA GLY A 95 -0.25 -6.05 -13.02
C GLY A 95 -0.06 -7.48 -12.53
N LEU A 96 0.03 -7.60 -11.20
CA LEU A 96 0.11 -8.89 -10.52
C LEU A 96 -1.02 -8.99 -9.52
N ARG A 97 -1.59 -10.18 -9.36
CA ARG A 97 -2.50 -10.54 -8.29
C ARG A 97 -1.70 -11.26 -7.21
N LEU A 98 -1.68 -10.69 -6.01
CA LEU A 98 -0.99 -11.22 -4.85
C LEU A 98 -1.98 -11.90 -3.93
N ARG A 99 -1.65 -13.12 -3.48
CA ARG A 99 -2.34 -13.78 -2.37
C ARG A 99 -1.69 -13.35 -1.06
N VAL A 100 -2.45 -12.73 -0.16
CA VAL A 100 -1.93 -12.18 1.10
C VAL A 100 -2.75 -12.61 2.30
N THR A 101 -2.09 -12.77 3.44
CA THR A 101 -2.76 -12.95 4.74
C THR A 101 -3.31 -11.63 5.27
N ALA A 102 -4.13 -11.67 6.32
CA ALA A 102 -4.63 -10.46 6.98
C ALA A 102 -3.49 -9.55 7.49
N ASP A 103 -2.44 -10.13 8.09
CA ASP A 103 -1.28 -9.36 8.57
C ASP A 103 -0.49 -8.72 7.43
N GLN A 104 -0.33 -9.44 6.32
CA GLN A 104 0.32 -8.91 5.11
C GLN A 104 -0.51 -7.79 4.49
N LEU A 105 -1.84 -7.95 4.46
CA LEU A 105 -2.75 -6.91 4.01
C LEU A 105 -2.67 -5.67 4.92
N ALA A 106 -2.61 -5.83 6.24
CA ALA A 106 -2.42 -4.71 7.15
C ALA A 106 -1.07 -4.00 6.96
N ARG A 107 0.01 -4.74 6.67
CA ARG A 107 1.32 -4.16 6.30
C ARG A 107 1.24 -3.37 4.99
N LEU A 108 0.54 -3.89 3.99
CA LEU A 108 0.29 -3.19 2.72
C LEU A 108 -0.53 -1.91 2.95
N ASP A 109 -1.59 -1.98 3.76
CA ASP A 109 -2.41 -0.81 4.11
C ASP A 109 -1.54 0.30 4.72
N ARG A 110 -0.55 -0.04 5.57
CA ARG A 110 0.42 0.93 6.12
C ARG A 110 1.36 1.50 5.07
N TYR A 111 1.95 0.64 4.24
CA TYR A 111 2.88 1.06 3.18
C TYR A 111 2.22 2.03 2.19
N GLU A 112 0.98 1.74 1.80
CA GLU A 112 0.20 2.59 0.91
C GLU A 112 -0.48 3.77 1.65
N ARG A 113 -0.41 3.82 2.98
CA ARG A 113 -1.07 4.84 3.83
C ARG A 113 -2.57 4.94 3.53
N LEU A 114 -3.26 3.81 3.69
CA LEU A 114 -4.70 3.66 3.51
C LEU A 114 -5.46 4.76 4.31
N GLY A 115 -6.47 5.37 3.70
CA GLY A 115 -7.29 6.44 4.29
C GLY A 115 -6.66 7.84 4.24
N ILE A 116 -5.35 7.97 3.98
CA ILE A 116 -4.67 9.26 3.85
C ILE A 116 -4.34 9.55 2.38
N ARG A 117 -3.76 8.55 1.69
CA ARG A 117 -3.30 8.71 0.30
C ARG A 117 -4.08 7.84 -0.67
N TYR A 118 -4.44 6.64 -0.25
CA TYR A 118 -5.14 5.66 -1.05
C TYR A 118 -6.36 5.12 -0.32
N GLU A 119 -7.36 4.69 -1.06
CA GLU A 119 -8.47 3.87 -0.60
C GLU A 119 -8.39 2.47 -1.21
N ARG A 120 -8.96 1.48 -0.52
CA ARG A 120 -8.97 0.09 -0.97
C ARG A 120 -10.33 -0.21 -1.59
N LYS A 121 -10.35 -0.45 -2.90
CA LYS A 121 -11.57 -0.79 -3.65
C LYS A 121 -11.50 -2.20 -4.19
N GLU A 122 -12.56 -2.96 -4.01
CA GLU A 122 -12.68 -4.28 -4.62
C GLU A 122 -13.02 -4.12 -6.11
N LYS A 123 -12.24 -4.76 -6.98
CA LYS A 123 -12.44 -4.76 -8.43
C LYS A 123 -12.40 -6.18 -8.98
N GLN A 124 -13.06 -6.37 -10.10
CA GLN A 124 -13.00 -7.60 -10.87
C GLN A 124 -11.87 -7.50 -11.90
N LEU A 125 -11.09 -8.57 -12.03
CA LEU A 125 -10.02 -8.72 -13.00
C LEU A 125 -10.56 -9.35 -14.30
N ALA A 126 -9.77 -9.32 -15.37
CA ALA A 126 -10.14 -9.89 -16.68
C ALA A 126 -10.47 -11.39 -16.62
N ASP A 127 -9.88 -12.13 -15.67
CA ASP A 127 -10.15 -13.56 -15.44
C ASP A 127 -11.40 -13.81 -14.58
N GLY A 128 -12.19 -12.78 -14.29
CA GLY A 128 -13.41 -12.83 -13.49
C GLY A 128 -13.17 -12.86 -11.98
N LYS A 129 -11.92 -12.99 -11.52
CA LYS A 129 -11.60 -13.02 -10.08
C LYS A 129 -11.68 -11.63 -9.47
N ARG A 130 -11.95 -11.56 -8.17
CA ARG A 130 -12.00 -10.30 -7.41
C ARG A 130 -10.67 -10.06 -6.68
N ALA A 131 -10.23 -8.81 -6.66
CA ALA A 131 -9.05 -8.39 -5.92
C ALA A 131 -9.22 -6.96 -5.40
N TRP A 132 -8.57 -6.67 -4.28
CA TRP A 132 -8.42 -5.33 -3.75
C TRP A 132 -7.43 -4.52 -4.60
N VAL A 133 -7.82 -3.31 -4.96
CA VAL A 133 -7.00 -2.35 -5.70
C VAL A 133 -6.86 -1.10 -4.84
N TYR A 134 -5.63 -0.63 -4.65
CA TYR A 134 -5.40 0.68 -4.04
C TYR A 134 -5.58 1.75 -5.12
N GLN A 135 -6.53 2.66 -4.89
CA GLN A 135 -6.77 3.81 -5.76
C GLN A 135 -6.51 5.08 -4.97
N ARG A 136 -5.90 6.09 -5.59
CA ARG A 136 -5.57 7.32 -4.87
C ARG A 136 -6.86 8.02 -4.47
N LEU A 137 -6.89 8.56 -3.25
CA LEU A 137 -7.99 9.42 -2.83
C LEU A 137 -7.98 10.67 -3.71
N SER A 138 -9.14 10.97 -4.29
CA SER A 138 -9.31 12.23 -5.01
C SER A 138 -9.32 13.38 -3.98
N ASN A 139 -8.69 14.52 -4.27
CA ASN A 139 -8.72 15.70 -3.39
C ASN A 139 -10.15 16.14 -3.00
N ALA A 140 -11.17 15.75 -3.80
CA ALA A 140 -12.56 15.99 -3.47
C ALA A 140 -13.04 15.16 -2.28
N GLN A 141 -12.62 13.89 -2.15
CA GLN A 141 -13.02 13.01 -1.05
C GLN A 141 -12.38 13.40 0.29
N SER A 142 -11.17 13.98 0.29
CA SER A 142 -10.56 14.51 1.53
C SER A 142 -11.32 15.69 2.14
N LEU A 143 -12.18 16.37 1.37
CA LEU A 143 -13.09 17.40 1.87
C LEU A 143 -14.40 16.83 2.45
N PHE A 144 -14.67 15.54 2.23
CA PHE A 144 -15.88 14.85 2.69
C PHE A 144 -15.62 13.84 3.81
N SER A 145 -14.41 13.81 4.40
CA SER A 145 -14.24 13.11 5.69
C SER A 145 -15.22 13.77 6.68
N PRO A 146 -16.22 13.04 7.21
CA PRO A 146 -17.13 13.62 8.16
C PRO A 146 -16.29 14.09 9.35
N LEU A 147 -16.34 15.40 9.63
CA LEU A 147 -15.83 15.94 10.88
C LEU A 147 -16.34 15.01 12.00
N PRO A 148 -15.47 14.53 12.92
CA PRO A 148 -15.93 13.71 14.03
C PRO A 148 -17.08 14.46 14.67
N ALA A 149 -18.25 13.82 14.74
CA ALA A 149 -19.46 14.42 15.26
C ALA A 149 -19.14 14.98 16.65
N ALA A 150 -18.87 16.28 16.71
CA ALA A 150 -18.67 16.99 17.95
C ALA A 150 -19.99 16.79 18.68
N ARG A 151 -19.98 15.97 19.72
CA ARG A 151 -21.11 15.86 20.64
C ARG A 151 -21.26 17.24 21.26
N ILE A 152 -22.12 18.05 20.66
CA ILE A 152 -22.60 19.29 21.27
C ILE A 152 -23.42 18.81 22.46
N ALA A 153 -22.78 18.77 23.62
CA ALA A 153 -23.46 18.64 24.88
C ALA A 153 -24.26 19.94 25.09
N LEU A 154 -25.54 19.90 24.71
CA LEU A 154 -26.54 20.82 25.23
C LEU A 154 -26.67 20.53 26.73
N VAL A 155 -25.97 21.32 27.53
CA VAL A 155 -26.22 21.41 28.97
C VAL A 155 -27.47 22.29 29.15
N PRO A 156 -28.47 21.86 29.93
CA PRO A 156 -29.77 22.52 30.08
C PRO A 156 -29.71 23.88 30.76
#